data_AF-A0A950UAT7-F1
#
_entry.id   AF-A0A950UAT7-F1
#
_cell.length_a   1.000
_cell.length_b   1.000
_cell.length_c   1.000
_cell.angle_alpha   90.00
_cell.angle_beta   90.00
_cell.angle_gamma   90.00
#
_symmetry.space_group_name_H-M   'P 1'
#
loop_
_entity.id
_entity.type
_entity.pdbx_description
1 polymer ?
#
loop_
_entity_poly.entity_id
_entity_poly.type
_entity_poly.pdbx_seq_one_letter_code
_entity_poly.pdbx_strand_id
1 'polypeptide(L)'
;MASQKSRRASRKRRHPGAAPGAGPRSVPSQRREQRAERQVVASRQQRRARSPMGAYGERPPSPFGGLPVSEIAIFAGAVGLIIGLIEGGGPALIVGVIVCTLAVVEVTAREHFSGYRSHATLLAALPAVGAGVAFVAVMGTPRSRALVLLVVVPVYAILFWFLRSRFQAARQARVARPPAP
;
A
#
# COMPACT_ATOMS: atom_id res chain seq x y z
N MET A 1 -13.39 -68.55 -11.00
CA MET A 1 -13.53 -67.53 -9.95
C MET A 1 -13.74 -66.16 -10.60
N ALA A 2 -14.72 -65.42 -10.06
CA ALA A 2 -15.04 -63.99 -10.22
C ALA A 2 -15.23 -63.37 -11.63
N SER A 3 -16.52 -63.22 -11.95
CA SER A 3 -17.15 -62.33 -12.93
C SER A 3 -17.15 -60.86 -12.46
N GLN A 4 -17.12 -59.89 -13.39
CA GLN A 4 -17.95 -58.67 -13.40
C GLN A 4 -17.63 -57.82 -14.65
N LYS A 5 -18.47 -57.86 -15.69
CA LYS A 5 -19.70 -57.07 -15.95
C LYS A 5 -19.43 -55.75 -16.71
N SER A 6 -19.73 -55.82 -18.00
CA SER A 6 -19.89 -54.77 -19.00
C SER A 6 -21.05 -53.78 -18.73
N ARG A 7 -21.05 -52.68 -19.52
CA ARG A 7 -22.16 -51.76 -19.87
C ARG A 7 -22.35 -50.58 -18.91
N ARG A 8 -22.54 -49.33 -19.36
CA ARG A 8 -23.46 -48.90 -20.43
C ARG A 8 -23.12 -47.46 -20.85
N ALA A 9 -22.68 -47.28 -22.10
CA ALA A 9 -22.58 -45.97 -22.73
C ALA A 9 -24.00 -45.42 -22.97
N SER A 10 -24.35 -44.32 -22.30
CA SER A 10 -25.63 -43.64 -22.47
C SER A 10 -25.60 -42.82 -23.77
N ARG A 11 -26.00 -43.48 -24.86
CA ARG A 11 -26.18 -42.90 -26.19
C ARG A 11 -27.42 -42.00 -26.17
N LYS A 12 -27.22 -40.70 -25.91
CA LYS A 12 -28.28 -39.70 -25.94
C LYS A 12 -28.83 -39.58 -27.37
N ARG A 13 -30.05 -40.08 -27.57
CA ARG A 13 -30.84 -40.01 -28.81
C ARG A 13 -30.89 -38.56 -29.32
N ARG A 14 -30.40 -38.32 -30.53
CA ARG A 14 -30.75 -37.14 -31.32
C ARG A 14 -32.09 -37.43 -32.00
N HIS A 15 -33.10 -36.61 -31.73
CA HIS A 15 -34.31 -36.54 -32.54
C HIS A 15 -34.03 -35.65 -33.75
N PRO A 16 -34.21 -36.13 -34.99
CA PRO A 16 -34.28 -35.28 -36.17
C PRO A 16 -35.74 -34.90 -36.41
N GLY A 17 -36.08 -33.62 -36.23
CA GLY A 17 -37.44 -33.14 -36.44
C GLY A 17 -37.82 -32.03 -35.46
N ALA A 18 -37.22 -30.85 -35.61
CA ALA A 18 -37.76 -29.62 -35.04
C ALA A 18 -37.40 -28.46 -35.97
N ALA A 19 -38.43 -27.84 -36.54
CA ALA A 19 -38.36 -26.66 -37.40
C ALA A 19 -37.81 -25.43 -36.63
N PRO A 20 -37.33 -24.39 -37.34
CA PRO A 20 -36.55 -23.31 -36.75
C PRO A 20 -37.46 -22.28 -36.08
N GLY A 21 -37.65 -22.39 -34.77
CA GLY A 21 -38.42 -21.41 -34.03
C GLY A 21 -38.34 -21.68 -32.54
N ALA A 22 -37.72 -20.75 -31.81
CA ALA A 22 -37.78 -20.65 -30.36
C ALA A 22 -37.28 -21.88 -29.58
N GLY A 23 -35.95 -22.10 -29.59
CA GLY A 23 -35.32 -22.82 -28.49
C GLY A 23 -35.60 -22.09 -27.17
N PRO A 24 -35.91 -22.79 -26.06
CA PRO A 24 -36.15 -22.12 -24.79
C PRO A 24 -34.89 -21.35 -24.41
N ARG A 25 -35.00 -20.02 -24.31
CA ARG A 25 -33.93 -19.18 -23.76
C ARG A 25 -33.55 -19.80 -22.43
N SER A 26 -32.34 -20.37 -22.35
CA SER A 26 -31.80 -20.91 -21.12
C SER A 26 -31.75 -19.77 -20.12
N VAL A 27 -32.78 -19.69 -19.28
CA VAL A 27 -32.85 -18.69 -18.23
C VAL A 27 -31.57 -18.88 -17.40
N PRO A 28 -30.75 -17.85 -17.19
CA PRO A 28 -29.64 -17.94 -16.28
C PRO A 28 -30.21 -18.42 -14.95
N SER A 29 -29.86 -19.64 -14.54
CA SER A 29 -30.36 -20.12 -13.27
C SER A 29 -29.71 -19.24 -12.21
N GLN A 30 -30.52 -18.55 -11.42
CA GLN A 30 -30.06 -17.67 -10.32
C GLN A 30 -29.05 -18.39 -9.42
N ARG A 31 -29.18 -19.73 -9.32
CA ARG A 31 -28.24 -20.60 -8.59
C ARG A 31 -26.82 -20.64 -9.20
N ARG A 32 -26.69 -20.53 -10.53
CA ARG A 32 -25.40 -20.49 -11.23
C ARG A 32 -24.73 -19.13 -11.08
N GLU A 33 -25.50 -18.05 -11.13
CA GLU A 33 -25.01 -16.68 -10.88
C GLU A 33 -24.53 -16.53 -9.43
N GLN A 34 -25.31 -16.98 -8.44
CA GLN A 34 -24.90 -16.97 -7.03
C GLN A 34 -23.62 -17.79 -6.77
N ARG A 35 -23.42 -18.91 -7.48
CA ARG A 35 -22.16 -19.68 -7.39
C ARG A 35 -20.99 -18.93 -8.02
N ALA A 36 -21.21 -18.26 -9.15
CA ALA A 36 -20.18 -17.46 -9.81
C ALA A 36 -19.76 -16.27 -8.92
N GLU A 37 -20.72 -15.56 -8.31
CA GLU A 37 -20.44 -14.48 -7.37
C GLU A 37 -19.64 -14.97 -6.16
N ARG A 38 -20.05 -16.10 -5.54
CA ARG A 38 -19.30 -16.70 -4.43
C ARG A 38 -17.87 -17.08 -4.83
N GLN A 39 -17.67 -17.59 -6.05
CA GLN A 39 -16.32 -17.90 -6.57
C GLN A 39 -15.50 -16.63 -6.83
N VAL A 40 -16.10 -15.56 -7.33
CA VAL A 40 -15.42 -14.26 -7.52
C VAL A 40 -15.03 -13.65 -6.17
N VAL A 41 -15.90 -13.70 -5.16
CA VAL A 41 -15.59 -13.24 -3.80
C VAL A 41 -14.50 -14.10 -3.17
N ALA A 42 -14.59 -15.43 -3.26
CA ALA A 42 -13.60 -16.35 -2.72
C ALA A 42 -12.23 -16.19 -3.40
N SER A 43 -12.19 -15.99 -4.72
CA SER A 43 -10.94 -15.74 -5.46
C SER A 43 -10.34 -14.36 -5.14
N ARG A 44 -11.16 -13.33 -4.93
CA ARG A 44 -10.71 -12.02 -4.41
C ARG A 44 -10.16 -12.14 -2.98
N GLN A 45 -10.81 -12.92 -2.12
CA GLN A 45 -10.34 -13.19 -0.76
C GLN A 45 -9.03 -13.99 -0.78
N GLN A 46 -8.91 -15.03 -1.60
CA GLN A 46 -7.66 -15.78 -1.77
C GLN A 46 -6.55 -14.91 -2.36
N ARG A 47 -6.85 -14.02 -3.31
CA ARG A 47 -5.88 -13.04 -3.83
C ARG A 47 -5.47 -12.01 -2.78
N ARG A 48 -6.38 -11.59 -1.89
CA ARG A 48 -6.07 -10.72 -0.75
C ARG A 48 -5.24 -11.47 0.30
N ALA A 49 -5.57 -12.72 0.61
CA ALA A 49 -4.82 -13.55 1.55
C ALA A 49 -3.43 -13.93 1.03
N ARG A 50 -3.31 -14.17 -0.28
CA ARG A 50 -2.02 -14.34 -0.97
C ARG A 50 -1.31 -13.03 -1.27
N SER A 51 -2.00 -11.90 -1.12
CA SER A 51 -1.35 -10.60 -1.22
C SER A 51 -0.44 -10.48 -0.01
N PRO A 52 0.83 -10.09 -0.19
CA PRO A 52 1.75 -9.85 0.93
C PRO A 52 1.23 -8.80 1.93
N MET A 53 0.15 -8.08 1.63
CA MET A 53 -0.53 -7.14 2.52
C MET A 53 -1.64 -7.76 3.38
N GLY A 54 -2.19 -8.93 3.02
CA GLY A 54 -3.38 -9.50 3.68
C GLY A 54 -3.10 -10.58 4.72
N ALA A 55 -1.89 -11.14 4.77
CA ALA A 55 -1.55 -12.24 5.67
C ALA A 55 -0.85 -11.82 6.99
N TYR A 56 -0.54 -10.53 7.20
CA TYR A 56 0.51 -10.13 8.17
C TYR A 56 0.10 -9.11 9.25
N GLY A 57 -1.19 -9.00 9.56
CA GLY A 57 -1.68 -8.46 10.83
C GLY A 57 -2.16 -7.02 10.84
N GLU A 58 -2.77 -6.68 11.98
CA GLU A 58 -3.33 -5.39 12.36
C GLU A 58 -2.27 -4.27 12.28
N ARG A 59 -2.69 -3.04 11.96
CA ARG A 59 -1.79 -1.87 11.92
C ARG A 59 -1.03 -1.84 13.26
N PRO A 60 0.31 -1.62 13.28
CA PRO A 60 1.01 -1.45 14.54
C PRO A 60 0.25 -0.43 15.41
N PRO A 61 0.14 -0.64 16.72
CA PRO A 61 -0.53 0.33 17.59
C PRO A 61 0.19 1.68 17.52
N SER A 62 -0.54 2.78 17.70
CA SER A 62 0.10 4.09 17.85
C SER A 62 0.77 4.16 19.23
N PRO A 63 1.87 4.92 19.38
CA PRO A 63 2.49 5.14 20.69
C PRO A 63 1.54 5.85 21.67
N PHE A 64 0.51 6.51 21.15
CA PHE A 64 -0.49 7.25 21.93
C PHE A 64 -1.77 6.45 22.21
N GLY A 65 -1.69 5.11 22.20
CA GLY A 65 -2.79 4.26 22.69
C GLY A 65 -4.10 4.36 21.92
N GLY A 66 -4.06 4.69 20.62
CA GLY A 66 -5.24 4.87 19.77
C GLY A 66 -5.68 6.32 19.56
N LEU A 67 -5.07 7.28 20.25
CA LEU A 67 -5.33 8.71 19.98
C LEU A 67 -4.75 9.11 18.61
N PRO A 68 -5.53 9.82 17.76
CA PRO A 68 -5.14 10.19 16.40
C PRO A 68 -4.27 11.46 16.40
N VAL A 69 -3.18 11.46 17.19
CA VAL A 69 -2.30 12.63 17.39
C VAL A 69 -1.72 13.10 16.07
N SER A 70 -1.28 12.17 15.24
CA SER A 70 -0.65 12.48 13.96
C SER A 70 -1.67 13.01 12.96
N GLU A 71 -2.89 12.49 12.95
CA GLU A 71 -3.98 13.00 12.11
C GLU A 71 -4.38 14.42 12.51
N ILE A 72 -4.46 14.71 13.82
CA ILE A 72 -4.73 16.07 14.33
C ILE A 72 -3.58 17.01 13.97
N ALA A 73 -2.33 16.57 14.12
CA ALA A 73 -1.16 17.37 13.78
C ALA A 73 -1.06 17.64 12.27
N ILE A 74 -1.37 16.66 11.41
CA ILE A 74 -1.48 16.86 9.96
C ILE A 74 -2.54 17.91 9.65
N PHE A 75 -3.72 17.82 10.27
CA PHE A 75 -4.80 18.78 10.07
C PHE A 75 -4.39 20.19 10.50
N ALA A 76 -3.86 20.35 11.72
CA ALA A 76 -3.39 21.64 12.22
C ALA A 76 -2.27 22.24 11.36
N GLY A 77 -1.30 21.41 10.95
CA GLY A 77 -0.22 21.81 10.06
C GLY A 77 -0.73 22.24 8.67
N ALA A 78 -1.70 21.51 8.12
CA ALA A 78 -2.34 21.86 6.85
C ALA A 78 -3.11 23.19 6.91
N VAL A 79 -3.82 23.45 8.02
CA VAL A 79 -4.48 24.75 8.25
C VAL A 79 -3.45 25.89 8.30
N GLY A 80 -2.36 25.72 9.06
CA GLY A 80 -1.28 26.71 9.12
C GLY A 80 -0.62 26.96 7.76
N LEU A 81 -0.41 25.91 6.97
CA LEU A 81 0.06 25.98 5.58
C LEU A 81 -0.89 26.82 4.71
N ILE A 82 -2.20 26.54 4.75
CA ILE A 82 -3.20 27.25 3.95
C ILE A 82 -3.24 28.74 4.33
N ILE A 83 -3.30 29.05 5.62
CA ILE A 83 -3.31 30.44 6.12
C ILE A 83 -2.05 31.16 5.66
N GLY A 84 -0.88 30.57 5.91
CA GLY A 84 0.39 31.16 5.53
C GLY A 84 0.54 31.34 4.01
N LEU A 85 -0.04 30.46 3.19
CA LEU A 85 -0.05 30.63 1.72
C LEU A 85 -0.95 31.79 1.29
N ILE A 86 -2.14 31.94 1.89
CA ILE A 86 -3.06 33.04 1.60
C ILE A 86 -2.45 34.39 1.99
N GLU A 87 -1.75 34.44 3.13
CA GLU A 87 -1.07 35.64 3.63
C GLU A 87 0.25 35.94 2.90
N GLY A 88 0.72 35.04 2.02
CA GLY A 88 1.96 35.21 1.27
C GLY A 88 3.23 34.90 2.06
N GLY A 89 3.13 34.25 3.22
CA GLY A 89 4.27 33.77 4.01
C GLY A 89 4.03 33.84 5.51
N GLY A 90 5.13 34.04 6.25
CA GLY A 90 5.09 34.31 7.68
C GLY A 90 5.15 33.09 8.62
N PRO A 91 5.06 33.34 9.94
CA PRO A 91 5.22 32.29 10.96
C PRO A 91 4.20 31.15 10.82
N ALA A 92 2.97 31.45 10.42
CA ALA A 92 1.93 30.44 10.21
C ALA A 92 2.33 29.40 9.15
N LEU A 93 2.93 29.85 8.04
CA LEU A 93 3.44 28.96 6.99
C LEU A 93 4.56 28.06 7.52
N ILE A 94 5.55 28.66 8.21
CA ILE A 94 6.73 27.96 8.72
C ILE A 94 6.31 26.89 9.74
N VAL A 95 5.49 27.28 10.72
CA VAL A 95 4.96 26.35 11.73
C VAL A 95 4.11 25.27 11.08
N GLY A 96 3.26 25.63 10.12
CA GLY A 96 2.43 24.69 9.37
C GLY A 96 3.25 23.62 8.65
N VAL A 97 4.32 24.03 7.94
CA VAL A 97 5.27 23.11 7.28
C VAL A 97 5.91 22.18 8.31
N ILE A 98 6.43 22.72 9.41
CA ILE A 98 7.14 21.93 10.43
C ILE A 98 6.20 20.90 11.05
N VAL A 99 5.03 21.32 11.54
CA VAL A 99 4.07 20.43 12.21
C VAL A 99 3.58 19.34 11.25
N CYS A 100 3.19 19.71 10.02
CA CYS A 100 2.73 18.76 9.02
C CYS A 100 3.83 17.74 8.67
N THR A 101 5.06 18.21 8.47
CA THR A 101 6.21 17.36 8.16
C THR A 101 6.48 16.36 9.28
N LEU A 102 6.51 16.82 10.54
CA LEU A 102 6.74 15.95 11.69
C LEU A 102 5.65 14.89 11.84
N ALA A 103 4.40 15.28 11.62
CA ALA A 103 3.28 14.36 11.71
C ALA A 103 3.30 13.29 10.60
N VAL A 104 3.65 13.67 9.36
CA VAL A 104 3.85 12.72 8.25
C VAL A 104 5.04 11.78 8.52
N VAL A 105 6.15 12.31 9.03
CA VAL A 105 7.35 11.53 9.38
C VAL A 105 7.03 10.50 10.46
N GLU A 106 6.31 10.87 11.52
CA GLU A 106 5.91 9.93 12.59
C GLU A 106 5.14 8.74 12.01
N VAL A 107 4.09 8.99 11.22
CA VAL A 107 3.23 7.93 10.70
C VAL A 107 3.98 7.03 9.74
N THR A 108 4.72 7.63 8.82
CA THR A 108 5.46 6.88 7.79
C THR A 108 6.62 6.11 8.39
N ALA A 109 7.34 6.67 9.37
CA ALA A 109 8.39 5.96 10.11
C ALA A 109 7.82 4.76 10.86
N ARG A 110 6.69 4.93 11.57
CA ARG A 110 6.04 3.85 12.31
C ARG A 110 5.59 2.71 11.41
N GLU A 111 4.98 3.03 10.26
CA GLU A 111 4.58 2.02 9.28
C GLU A 111 5.77 1.35 8.58
N HIS A 112 6.86 2.09 8.39
CA HIS A 112 8.07 1.60 7.75
C HIS A 112 8.89 0.69 8.67
N PHE A 113 9.26 1.16 9.85
CA PHE A 113 10.07 0.39 10.80
C PHE A 113 9.32 -0.82 11.36
N SER A 114 7.99 -0.78 11.35
CA SER A 114 7.20 -1.97 11.68
C SER A 114 7.18 -3.01 10.56
N GLY A 115 7.62 -2.70 9.34
CA GLY A 115 7.55 -3.61 8.19
C GLY A 115 6.15 -3.72 7.55
N TYR A 116 5.20 -2.85 7.92
CA TYR A 116 3.83 -2.84 7.40
C TYR A 116 3.76 -2.32 5.95
N ARG A 117 4.33 -1.14 5.70
CA ARG A 117 4.42 -0.52 4.35
C ARG A 117 5.76 0.18 4.15
N SER A 118 6.33 0.07 2.95
CA SER A 118 7.62 0.68 2.64
C SER A 118 7.47 2.14 2.23
N HIS A 119 7.83 3.06 3.12
CA HIS A 119 7.93 4.51 2.86
C HIS A 119 9.38 5.02 2.68
N ALA A 120 10.31 4.14 2.26
CA ALA A 120 11.74 4.48 2.17
C ALA A 120 12.05 5.69 1.29
N THR A 121 11.33 5.86 0.18
CA THR A 121 11.52 7.00 -0.74
C THR A 121 11.19 8.32 -0.06
N LEU A 122 10.06 8.39 0.65
CA LEU A 122 9.60 9.58 1.36
C LEU A 122 10.53 9.91 2.53
N LEU A 123 10.87 8.91 3.34
CA LEU A 123 11.76 9.07 4.49
C LEU A 123 13.19 9.45 4.11
N ALA A 124 13.69 9.02 2.95
CA ALA A 124 15.00 9.42 2.44
C ALA A 124 14.98 10.81 1.78
N ALA A 125 13.89 11.17 1.09
CA ALA A 125 13.77 12.45 0.40
C ALA A 125 13.82 13.64 1.36
N LEU A 126 13.17 13.52 2.52
CA LEU A 126 13.06 14.59 3.51
C LEU A 126 14.43 15.13 4.00
N PRO A 127 15.32 14.29 4.57
CA PRO A 127 16.66 14.73 4.96
C PRO A 127 17.55 15.08 3.77
N ALA A 128 17.36 14.47 2.59
CA ALA A 128 18.12 14.82 1.40
C ALA A 128 17.80 16.24 0.90
N VAL A 129 16.52 16.61 0.87
CA VAL A 129 16.09 17.98 0.57
C VAL A 129 16.60 18.94 1.65
N GLY A 130 16.49 18.57 2.93
CA GLY A 130 17.04 19.35 4.04
C GLY A 130 18.55 19.63 3.90
N ALA A 131 19.33 18.61 3.52
CA ALA A 131 20.76 18.76 3.25
C ALA A 131 21.05 19.69 2.07
N GLY A 132 20.26 19.61 1.00
CA GLY A 132 20.36 20.54 -0.14
C GLY A 132 20.06 21.98 0.25
N VAL A 133 19.01 22.21 1.03
CA VAL A 133 18.65 23.53 1.56
C VAL A 133 19.76 24.07 2.47
N ALA A 134 20.26 23.26 3.40
CA ALA A 134 21.35 23.64 4.29
C ALA A 134 22.63 23.96 3.51
N PHE A 135 22.97 23.19 2.48
CA PHE A 135 24.11 23.45 1.61
C PHE A 135 24.01 24.81 0.93
N VAL A 136 22.84 25.13 0.35
CA VAL A 136 22.60 26.44 -0.28
C VAL A 136 22.62 27.58 0.73
N ALA A 137 22.10 27.35 1.94
CA ALA A 137 22.12 28.35 3.01
C ALA A 137 23.54 28.71 3.47
N VAL A 138 24.45 27.73 3.54
CA VAL A 138 25.84 27.91 4.00
C VAL A 138 26.75 28.43 2.87
N MET A 139 26.66 27.84 1.68
CA MET A 139 27.57 28.12 0.56
C MET A 139 27.04 29.24 -0.37
N GLY A 140 25.84 29.74 -0.11
CA GLY A 140 25.13 30.64 -1.01
C GLY A 140 24.54 29.91 -2.21
N THR A 141 23.95 30.68 -3.14
CA THR A 141 23.36 30.10 -4.35
C THR A 141 24.49 29.61 -5.28
N PRO A 142 24.65 28.29 -5.48
CA PRO A 142 25.73 27.80 -6.31
C PRO A 142 25.46 28.19 -7.76
N ARG A 143 26.53 28.60 -8.45
CA ARG A 143 26.48 29.00 -9.87
C ARG A 143 26.01 27.84 -10.77
N SER A 144 26.21 26.59 -10.31
CA SER A 144 25.75 25.38 -10.99
C SER A 144 24.83 24.55 -10.08
N ARG A 145 23.62 24.26 -10.57
CA ARG A 145 22.66 23.36 -9.90
C ARG A 145 23.23 21.95 -9.68
N ALA A 146 24.23 21.57 -10.48
CA ALA A 146 24.96 20.31 -10.36
C ALA A 146 25.61 20.13 -8.98
N LEU A 147 26.10 21.20 -8.34
CA LEU A 147 26.73 21.10 -7.02
C LEU A 147 25.73 20.70 -5.93
N VAL A 148 24.49 21.22 -5.98
CA VAL A 148 23.43 20.82 -5.05
C VAL A 148 23.09 19.35 -5.26
N LEU A 149 22.98 18.90 -6.51
CA LEU A 149 22.69 17.49 -6.81
C LEU A 149 23.80 16.55 -6.33
N LEU A 150 25.06 16.99 -6.34
CA LEU A 150 26.19 16.24 -5.81
C LEU A 150 26.07 15.99 -4.30
N VAL A 151 25.35 16.85 -3.57
CA VAL A 151 25.03 16.62 -2.14
C VAL A 151 23.75 15.80 -1.98
N VAL A 152 22.68 16.19 -2.66
CA VAL A 152 21.34 15.61 -2.49
C VAL A 152 21.30 14.14 -2.92
N VAL A 153 21.89 13.80 -4.07
CA VAL A 153 21.81 12.44 -4.64
C VAL A 153 22.52 11.41 -3.76
N PRO A 154 23.76 11.62 -3.29
CA PRO A 154 24.40 10.67 -2.38
C PRO A 154 23.67 10.53 -1.05
N VAL A 155 23.23 11.64 -0.44
CA VAL A 155 22.48 11.60 0.83
C VAL A 155 21.19 10.80 0.65
N TYR A 156 20.44 11.07 -0.41
CA TYR A 156 19.24 10.31 -0.74
C TYR A 156 19.53 8.83 -0.96
N ALA A 157 20.52 8.49 -1.79
CA ALA A 157 20.83 7.13 -2.15
C ALA A 157 21.27 6.29 -0.93
N ILE A 158 22.14 6.85 -0.08
CA ILE A 158 22.62 6.20 1.14
C ILE A 158 21.46 5.94 2.10
N LEU A 159 20.65 6.96 2.37
CA LEU A 159 19.51 6.84 3.30
C LEU A 159 18.44 5.89 2.75
N PHE A 160 18.13 5.98 1.46
CA PHE A 160 17.19 5.09 0.81
C PHE A 160 17.64 3.64 0.92
N TRP A 161 18.91 3.35 0.61
CA TRP A 161 19.47 2.00 0.70
C TRP A 161 19.44 1.46 2.13
N PHE A 162 19.80 2.28 3.12
CA PHE A 162 19.76 1.89 4.53
C PHE A 162 18.34 1.60 5.02
N LEU A 163 17.41 2.52 4.77
CA LEU A 163 15.99 2.36 5.13
C LEU A 163 15.37 1.15 4.44
N ARG A 164 15.68 0.95 3.15
CA ARG A 164 15.21 -0.21 2.39
C ARG A 164 15.70 -1.51 3.02
N SER A 165 16.96 -1.57 3.45
CA SER A 165 17.55 -2.73 4.12
C SER A 165 16.87 -2.99 5.48
N ARG A 166 16.67 -1.95 6.30
CA ARG A 166 15.98 -2.05 7.59
C ARG A 166 14.54 -2.53 7.45
N PHE A 167 13.80 -2.06 6.44
CA PHE A 167 12.46 -2.53 6.15
C PHE A 167 12.43 -4.02 5.80
N GLN A 168 13.39 -4.50 5.00
CA GLN A 168 13.45 -5.92 4.65
C GLN A 168 13.69 -6.79 5.90
N ALA A 169 14.60 -6.37 6.78
CA ALA A 169 14.85 -7.06 8.04
C ALA A 169 13.61 -7.09 8.95
N ALA A 170 12.96 -5.94 9.16
CA ALA A 170 11.73 -5.85 9.95
C ALA A 170 10.60 -6.72 9.37
N ARG A 171 10.50 -6.75 8.04
CA ARG A 171 9.50 -7.57 7.34
C ARG A 171 9.80 -9.07 7.47
N GLN A 172 11.05 -9.49 7.37
CA GLN A 172 11.44 -10.89 7.59
C GLN A 172 11.13 -11.34 9.03
N ALA A 173 11.42 -10.48 10.02
CA ALA A 173 11.11 -10.78 11.42
C ALA A 173 9.60 -11.00 11.66
N ARG A 174 8.73 -10.26 10.96
CA ARG A 174 7.28 -10.51 11.01
C ARG A 174 6.87 -11.84 10.39
N VAL A 175 7.46 -12.19 9.25
CA VAL A 175 7.15 -13.45 8.54
C VAL A 175 7.61 -14.67 9.35
N ALA A 176 8.74 -14.55 10.05
CA ALA A 176 9.29 -15.62 10.87
C ALA A 176 8.54 -15.83 12.20
N ARG A 177 7.66 -14.91 12.61
CA ARG A 177 6.93 -15.02 13.87
C ARG A 177 5.82 -16.08 13.71
N PRO A 178 5.83 -17.17 14.50
CA PRO A 178 4.76 -18.17 14.44
C PRO A 178 3.41 -17.55 14.82
N PRO A 179 2.29 -18.06 14.26
CA PRO A 179 0.96 -17.62 14.67
C PRO A 179 0.82 -17.83 16.19
N ALA A 180 0.33 -16.81 16.90
CA ALA A 180 0.05 -16.92 18.32
C ALA A 180 -0.96 -18.06 18.57
N PRO A 181 -0.77 -18.86 19.63
CA PRO A 181 -1.69 -19.95 19.99
C PRO A 181 -3.09 -19.45 20.33
#